data_AF-A0A7Z9WR49-F1
#
_entry.id   AF-A0A7Z9WR49-F1
#
_cell.length_a   1.000
_cell.length_b   1.000
_cell.length_c   1.000
_cell.angle_alpha   90.00
_cell.angle_beta   90.00
_cell.angle_gamma   90.00
#
_symmetry.space_group_name_H-M   'P 1'
#
loop_
_entity.id
_entity.type
_entity.pdbx_description
1 polymer ?
#
loop_
_entity_poly.entity_id
_entity_poly.type
_entity_poly.pdbx_seq_one_letter_code
_entity_poly.pdbx_strand_id
1 'polypeptide(L)'
;MRYRIEVLSPVHVGSGEVLTRFDYVWEDGWLYVLSLDRILAHPRVRAEELAALMERGDFDWGDYLRGRGIKLPDVARYRARCARDPAKALRRGDVREHIKDPRFRPHIPGSSIKGAIRTALLWVALKYNEALLQRAREAVERRLGEVERRLAGRRARQQRSIIRREKGWFAQQMEREFFGKNPNRDLMRAVRVGDTTPFEGGLEVGLVTTYDLRGGGRLEAREDLRIFAELLPTGAVAEMRLTFDKKLFDYPELGLKGKEVYVDDMPKLCNAWAFELAQREEKFLRGGGMGEAADFYRDLRGKIRALPKGAFILPLGWGPGWEAKTVGERIREADEGLFARIRRTFRLGSEGVEVFPKTRRLVRKWP
;
A
#
# COMPACT_ATOMS: atom_id res chain seq x y z
N MET A 1 5.19 -19.70 -14.42
CA MET A 1 4.10 -20.34 -13.65
C MET A 1 2.89 -19.41 -13.62
N ARG A 2 1.67 -19.95 -13.69
CA ARG A 2 0.42 -19.19 -13.50
C ARG A 2 -0.03 -19.31 -12.05
N TYR A 3 -0.48 -18.21 -11.48
CA TYR A 3 -1.02 -18.13 -10.13
C TYR A 3 -2.40 -17.50 -10.18
N ARG A 4 -3.33 -18.03 -9.37
CA ARG A 4 -4.57 -17.34 -9.01
C ARG A 4 -4.30 -16.52 -7.75
N ILE A 5 -4.69 -15.25 -7.76
CA ILE A 5 -4.65 -14.37 -6.59
C ILE A 5 -6.07 -14.21 -6.04
N GLU A 6 -6.20 -14.20 -4.72
CA GLU A 6 -7.45 -13.95 -3.99
C GLU A 6 -7.22 -12.86 -2.94
N VAL A 7 -8.14 -11.91 -2.87
CA VAL A 7 -8.09 -10.80 -1.93
C VAL A 7 -8.66 -11.22 -0.57
N LEU A 8 -7.82 -11.37 0.45
CA LEU A 8 -8.25 -11.83 1.79
C LEU A 8 -8.82 -10.70 2.69
N SER A 9 -8.46 -9.45 2.41
CA SER A 9 -8.93 -8.24 3.07
C SER A 9 -8.96 -7.11 2.06
N PRO A 10 -9.76 -6.04 2.21
CA PRO A 10 -9.84 -4.98 1.21
C PRO A 10 -8.46 -4.40 0.83
N VAL A 11 -8.16 -4.35 -0.47
CA VAL A 11 -6.86 -3.89 -0.99
C VAL A 11 -7.02 -2.61 -1.80
N HIS A 12 -6.20 -1.60 -1.50
CA HIS A 12 -6.04 -0.39 -2.31
C HIS A 12 -4.62 -0.27 -2.84
N VAL A 13 -4.47 -0.22 -4.16
CA VAL A 13 -3.23 0.17 -4.84
C VAL A 13 -3.53 1.45 -5.61
N GLY A 14 -3.03 2.59 -5.12
CA GLY A 14 -3.42 3.89 -5.66
C GLY A 14 -2.89 4.14 -7.07
N SER A 15 -3.70 4.78 -7.93
CA SER A 15 -3.24 5.32 -9.22
C SER A 15 -2.36 6.57 -9.05
N GLY A 16 -2.50 7.25 -7.91
CA GLY A 16 -1.94 8.58 -7.67
C GLY A 16 -2.99 9.68 -7.72
N GLU A 17 -4.15 9.39 -8.31
CA GLU A 17 -5.26 10.31 -8.47
C GLU A 17 -6.21 10.32 -7.27
N VAL A 18 -6.92 11.43 -7.12
CA VAL A 18 -7.98 11.62 -6.12
C VAL A 18 -9.20 12.15 -6.84
N LEU A 19 -10.30 11.41 -6.75
CA LEU A 19 -11.60 11.85 -7.23
C LEU A 19 -12.18 12.84 -6.23
N THR A 20 -12.56 14.01 -6.73
CA THR A 20 -13.25 15.04 -5.97
C THR A 20 -14.76 14.95 -6.23
N ARG A 21 -15.55 15.73 -5.50
CA ARG A 21 -17.00 15.89 -5.75
C ARG A 21 -17.36 16.32 -7.18
N PHE A 22 -16.42 16.86 -7.96
CA PHE A 22 -16.66 17.23 -9.36
C PHE A 22 -16.40 16.08 -10.35
N ASP A 23 -15.87 14.94 -9.87
CA ASP A 23 -15.52 13.80 -10.71
C ASP A 23 -16.60 12.71 -10.69
N TYR A 24 -17.55 12.76 -9.76
CA TYR A 24 -18.55 11.72 -9.58
C TYR A 24 -19.94 12.23 -9.18
N VAL A 25 -20.94 11.38 -9.38
CA VAL A 25 -22.26 11.47 -8.75
C VAL A 25 -22.51 10.20 -7.95
N TRP A 26 -23.00 10.34 -6.73
CA TRP A 26 -23.47 9.20 -5.94
C TRP A 26 -24.99 9.05 -6.09
N GLU A 27 -25.45 7.85 -6.46
CA GLU A 27 -26.88 7.53 -6.61
C GLU A 27 -27.10 6.04 -6.32
N ASP A 28 -28.12 5.71 -5.51
CA ASP A 28 -28.59 4.35 -5.22
C ASP A 28 -27.49 3.35 -4.81
N GLY A 29 -26.55 3.79 -3.97
CA GLY A 29 -25.47 2.92 -3.48
C GLY A 29 -24.33 2.70 -4.49
N TRP A 30 -24.27 3.51 -5.55
CA TRP A 30 -23.22 3.51 -6.55
C TRP A 30 -22.55 4.88 -6.65
N LEU A 31 -21.23 4.86 -6.79
CA LEU A 31 -20.44 6.02 -7.18
C LEU A 31 -20.23 5.96 -8.70
N TYR A 32 -20.88 6.86 -9.44
CA TYR A 32 -20.72 7.00 -10.89
C TYR A 32 -19.63 8.02 -11.15
N VAL A 33 -18.48 7.56 -11.62
CA VAL A 33 -17.39 8.48 -11.97
C VAL A 33 -17.61 8.93 -13.40
N LEU A 34 -17.66 10.25 -13.61
CA LEU A 34 -18.11 10.86 -14.83
C LEU A 34 -17.02 10.92 -15.90
N SER A 35 -17.45 10.94 -17.17
CA SER A 35 -16.59 11.27 -18.31
C SER A 35 -17.04 12.60 -18.88
N LEU A 36 -16.20 13.63 -18.74
CA LEU A 36 -16.49 14.95 -19.31
C LEU A 36 -16.68 14.85 -20.83
N ASP A 37 -15.88 14.03 -21.52
CA ASP A 37 -16.03 13.80 -22.96
C ASP A 37 -17.42 13.24 -23.32
N ARG A 38 -17.93 12.24 -22.57
CA ARG A 38 -19.27 11.69 -22.80
C ARG A 38 -20.37 12.69 -22.48
N ILE A 39 -20.17 13.51 -21.45
CA ILE A 39 -21.11 14.58 -21.08
C ILE A 39 -21.18 15.62 -22.20
N LEU A 40 -20.04 16.13 -22.67
CA LEU A 40 -19.97 17.15 -23.72
C LEU A 40 -20.46 16.63 -25.07
N ALA A 41 -20.30 15.33 -25.35
CA ALA A 41 -20.85 14.70 -26.55
C ALA A 41 -22.36 14.45 -26.47
N HIS A 42 -23.00 14.61 -25.30
CA HIS A 42 -24.42 14.30 -25.14
C HIS A 42 -25.30 15.40 -25.77
N PRO A 43 -26.31 15.07 -26.61
CA PRO A 43 -27.10 16.08 -27.36
C PRO A 43 -27.85 17.12 -26.51
N ARG A 44 -28.07 16.81 -25.23
CA ARG A 44 -28.76 17.69 -24.26
C ARG A 44 -27.81 18.61 -23.49
N VAL A 45 -26.52 18.60 -23.81
CA VAL A 45 -25.48 19.40 -23.17
C VAL A 45 -24.97 20.42 -24.17
N ARG A 46 -24.89 21.68 -23.74
CA ARG A 46 -24.21 22.77 -24.47
C ARG A 46 -22.98 23.18 -23.67
N ALA A 47 -21.82 23.22 -24.31
CA ALA A 47 -20.54 23.39 -23.63
C ALA A 47 -20.43 24.76 -22.96
N GLU A 48 -20.87 25.83 -23.63
CA GLU A 48 -20.81 27.20 -23.13
C GLU A 48 -21.73 27.39 -21.92
N GLU A 49 -22.91 26.77 -21.95
CA GLU A 49 -23.85 26.79 -20.83
C GLU A 49 -23.30 26.05 -19.62
N LEU A 50 -22.75 24.85 -19.84
CA LEU A 50 -22.14 24.05 -18.79
C LEU A 50 -20.99 24.82 -18.12
N ALA A 51 -20.10 25.44 -18.91
CA ALA A 51 -19.01 26.25 -18.39
C ALA A 51 -19.53 27.40 -17.51
N ALA A 52 -20.53 28.15 -17.98
CA ALA A 52 -21.12 29.26 -17.24
C ALA A 52 -21.83 28.80 -15.94
N LEU A 53 -22.34 27.57 -15.88
CA LEU A 53 -22.93 26.99 -14.67
C LEU A 53 -21.85 26.54 -13.68
N MET A 54 -20.77 25.92 -14.16
CA MET A 54 -19.66 25.47 -13.31
C MET A 54 -18.94 26.63 -12.60
N GLU A 55 -18.92 27.82 -13.21
CA GLU A 55 -18.33 29.03 -12.61
C GLU A 55 -19.10 29.59 -11.40
N ARG A 56 -20.37 29.24 -11.23
CA ARG A 56 -21.24 29.79 -10.16
C ARG A 56 -20.92 29.26 -8.76
N GLY A 57 -20.05 28.25 -8.66
CA GLY A 57 -19.54 27.72 -7.38
C GLY A 57 -20.53 26.83 -6.61
N ASP A 58 -21.82 26.83 -6.97
CA ASP A 58 -22.90 25.99 -6.46
C ASP A 58 -23.27 24.82 -7.38
N PHE A 59 -22.50 24.62 -8.46
CA PHE A 59 -22.74 23.57 -9.44
C PHE A 59 -22.71 22.16 -8.85
N ASP A 60 -23.76 21.38 -9.11
CA ASP A 60 -23.90 19.96 -8.76
C ASP A 60 -24.21 19.13 -10.01
N TRP A 61 -23.41 18.08 -10.24
CA TRP A 61 -23.59 17.20 -11.38
C TRP A 61 -24.90 16.41 -11.33
N GLY A 62 -25.32 15.99 -10.14
CA GLY A 62 -26.54 15.20 -9.97
C GLY A 62 -27.77 16.01 -10.40
N ASP A 63 -27.89 17.23 -9.92
CA ASP A 63 -28.98 18.15 -10.28
C ASP A 63 -28.92 18.55 -11.77
N TYR A 64 -27.73 18.85 -12.28
CA TYR A 64 -27.53 19.21 -13.69
C TYR A 64 -28.00 18.09 -14.64
N LEU A 65 -27.59 16.85 -14.38
CA LEU A 65 -27.90 15.70 -15.22
C LEU A 65 -29.37 15.29 -15.08
N ARG A 66 -29.90 15.26 -13.85
CA ARG A 66 -31.33 14.96 -13.60
C ARG A 66 -32.25 15.98 -14.26
N GLY A 67 -31.94 17.28 -14.15
CA GLY A 67 -32.72 18.35 -14.76
C GLY A 67 -32.81 18.26 -16.29
N ARG A 68 -31.89 17.53 -16.93
CA ARG A 68 -31.86 17.26 -18.39
C ARG A 68 -32.31 15.84 -18.75
N GLY A 69 -32.73 15.05 -17.77
CA GLY A 69 -33.09 13.65 -17.94
C GLY A 69 -31.96 12.80 -18.54
N ILE A 70 -30.69 13.13 -18.25
CA ILE A 70 -29.52 12.38 -18.69
C ILE A 70 -29.25 11.30 -17.63
N LYS A 71 -29.18 10.03 -18.05
CA LYS A 71 -28.94 8.93 -17.12
C LYS A 71 -27.45 8.80 -16.84
N LEU A 72 -27.10 8.59 -15.57
CA LEU A 72 -25.69 8.45 -15.13
C LEU A 72 -24.90 7.38 -15.90
N PRO A 73 -25.45 6.18 -16.21
CA PRO A 73 -24.71 5.17 -16.98
C PRO A 73 -24.27 5.63 -18.38
N ASP A 74 -25.00 6.55 -19.01
CA ASP A 74 -24.70 7.03 -20.36
C ASP A 74 -23.46 7.93 -20.38
N VAL A 75 -23.17 8.58 -19.24
CA VAL A 75 -22.11 9.58 -19.10
C VAL A 75 -20.99 9.18 -18.13
N ALA A 76 -21.14 8.07 -17.41
CA ALA A 76 -20.12 7.57 -16.49
C ALA A 76 -19.00 6.82 -17.23
N ARG A 77 -17.73 7.10 -16.89
CA ARG A 77 -16.58 6.29 -17.36
C ARG A 77 -16.55 4.90 -16.73
N TYR A 78 -16.90 4.82 -15.44
CA TYR A 78 -17.09 3.59 -14.68
C TYR A 78 -17.93 3.85 -13.44
N ARG A 79 -18.33 2.79 -12.74
CA ARG A 79 -18.99 2.88 -11.43
C ARG A 79 -18.37 1.93 -10.42
N ALA A 80 -18.48 2.26 -9.15
CA ALA A 80 -18.06 1.42 -8.04
C ALA A 80 -19.16 1.36 -6.97
N ARG A 81 -19.30 0.22 -6.29
CA ARG A 81 -20.30 0.09 -5.21
C ARG A 81 -19.89 1.00 -4.05
N CYS A 82 -20.79 1.82 -3.55
CA CYS A 82 -20.50 2.82 -2.54
C CYS A 82 -21.69 2.98 -1.61
N ALA A 83 -21.59 2.42 -0.40
CA ALA A 83 -22.72 2.38 0.54
C ALA A 83 -23.17 3.77 1.03
N ARG A 84 -22.30 4.80 0.94
CA ARG A 84 -22.60 6.16 1.39
C ARG A 84 -22.01 7.18 0.44
N ASP A 85 -22.74 8.26 0.23
CA ASP A 85 -22.27 9.43 -0.50
C ASP A 85 -21.02 10.04 0.17
N PRO A 86 -19.83 9.97 -0.49
CA PRO A 86 -18.62 10.53 0.08
C PRO A 86 -18.70 12.05 0.31
N ALA A 87 -19.41 12.77 -0.56
CA ALA A 87 -19.55 14.23 -0.50
C ALA A 87 -20.37 14.69 0.72
N LYS A 88 -21.32 13.86 1.16
CA LYS A 88 -22.10 14.11 2.40
C LYS A 88 -21.40 13.58 3.65
N ALA A 89 -20.67 12.47 3.53
CA ALA A 89 -20.04 11.81 4.67
C ALA A 89 -18.78 12.52 5.18
N LEU A 90 -18.01 13.17 4.29
CA LEU A 90 -16.81 13.94 4.66
C LEU A 90 -16.80 15.28 3.95
N ARG A 91 -16.35 16.35 4.63
CA ARG A 91 -16.32 17.73 4.11
C ARG A 91 -15.70 17.87 2.72
N ARG A 92 -14.65 17.10 2.40
CA ARG A 92 -14.00 17.16 1.08
C ARG A 92 -14.67 16.27 0.04
N GLY A 93 -15.29 15.17 0.45
CA GLY A 93 -15.80 14.16 -0.47
C GLY A 93 -14.73 13.44 -1.30
N ASP A 94 -13.45 13.59 -0.97
CA ASP A 94 -12.35 13.01 -1.76
C ASP A 94 -12.35 11.48 -1.67
N VAL A 95 -12.22 10.82 -2.82
CA VAL A 95 -12.06 9.36 -2.95
C VAL A 95 -10.72 9.05 -3.61
N ARG A 96 -9.86 8.30 -2.93
CA ARG A 96 -8.59 7.84 -3.52
C ARG A 96 -8.84 6.77 -4.57
N GLU A 97 -8.32 7.01 -5.76
CA GLU A 97 -8.55 6.14 -6.90
C GLU A 97 -7.60 4.92 -6.87
N HIS A 98 -8.16 3.72 -7.07
CA HIS A 98 -7.41 2.48 -7.28
C HIS A 98 -6.94 2.40 -8.73
N ILE A 99 -5.74 1.84 -8.93
CA ILE A 99 -5.13 1.69 -10.25
C ILE A 99 -5.94 0.78 -11.17
N LYS A 100 -6.15 1.24 -12.40
CA LYS A 100 -6.93 0.55 -13.43
C LYS A 100 -6.11 0.46 -14.72
N ASP A 101 -6.52 -0.44 -15.60
CA ASP A 101 -6.05 -0.43 -16.98
C ASP A 101 -6.72 0.73 -17.78
N PRO A 102 -6.32 0.98 -19.04
CA PRO A 102 -6.94 2.03 -19.86
C PRO A 102 -8.45 1.85 -20.14
N ARG A 103 -9.02 0.68 -19.81
CA ARG A 103 -10.46 0.39 -19.91
C ARG A 103 -11.16 0.52 -18.56
N PHE A 104 -10.53 1.15 -17.57
CA PHE A 104 -11.03 1.33 -16.22
C PHE A 104 -11.30 0.02 -15.46
N ARG A 105 -10.60 -1.06 -15.81
CA ARG A 105 -10.72 -2.33 -15.09
C ARG A 105 -9.62 -2.41 -14.01
N PRO A 106 -9.96 -2.71 -12.74
CA PRO A 106 -9.01 -2.71 -11.66
C PRO A 106 -8.04 -3.89 -11.79
N HIS A 107 -6.74 -3.64 -11.55
CA HIS A 107 -5.71 -4.69 -11.52
C HIS A 107 -4.72 -4.41 -10.37
N ILE A 108 -3.81 -5.34 -10.13
CA ILE A 108 -2.64 -5.10 -9.28
C ILE A 108 -1.40 -5.16 -10.18
N PRO A 109 -0.60 -4.07 -10.23
CA PRO A 109 0.67 -4.07 -10.94
C PRO A 109 1.64 -5.10 -10.35
N GLY A 110 2.37 -5.80 -11.22
CA GLY A 110 3.39 -6.78 -10.87
C GLY A 110 4.51 -6.14 -10.04
N SER A 111 4.76 -4.83 -10.20
CA SER A 111 5.68 -4.06 -9.36
C SER A 111 5.26 -4.00 -7.89
N SER A 112 3.94 -3.93 -7.61
CA SER A 112 3.41 -3.92 -6.24
C SER A 112 3.59 -5.28 -5.57
N ILE A 113 3.31 -6.36 -6.30
CA ILE A 113 3.51 -7.74 -5.82
C ILE A 113 5.01 -8.02 -5.64
N LYS A 114 5.83 -7.64 -6.62
CA LYS A 114 7.30 -7.79 -6.56
C LYS A 114 7.90 -7.03 -5.38
N GLY A 115 7.37 -5.84 -5.06
CA GLY A 115 7.75 -5.08 -3.87
C GLY A 115 7.47 -5.83 -2.56
N ALA A 116 6.28 -6.42 -2.42
CA ALA A 116 5.94 -7.21 -1.22
C ALA A 116 6.78 -8.49 -1.08
N ILE A 117 7.05 -9.20 -2.20
CA ILE A 117 7.99 -10.34 -2.21
C ILE A 117 9.39 -9.88 -1.77
N ARG A 118 9.87 -8.75 -2.31
CA ARG A 118 11.17 -8.18 -1.95
C ARG A 118 11.26 -7.91 -0.44
N THR A 119 10.27 -7.27 0.16
CA THR A 119 10.25 -7.05 1.61
C THR A 119 10.29 -8.37 2.38
N ALA A 120 9.50 -9.37 1.97
CA ALA A 120 9.47 -10.67 2.62
C ALA A 120 10.83 -11.39 2.60
N LEU A 121 11.47 -11.44 1.43
CA LEU A 121 12.77 -12.09 1.27
C LEU A 121 13.86 -11.40 2.10
N LEU A 122 13.91 -10.06 2.07
CA LEU A 122 14.86 -9.29 2.87
C LEU A 122 14.66 -9.53 4.36
N TRP A 123 13.40 -9.53 4.80
CA TRP A 123 13.06 -9.75 6.20
C TRP A 123 13.56 -11.10 6.69
N VAL A 124 13.26 -12.17 5.95
CA VAL A 124 13.68 -13.53 6.31
C VAL A 124 15.20 -13.66 6.28
N ALA A 125 15.87 -13.07 5.27
CA ALA A 125 17.33 -13.06 5.20
C ALA A 125 17.96 -12.40 6.43
N LEU A 126 17.47 -11.22 6.84
CA LEU A 126 17.96 -10.51 8.02
C LEU A 126 17.60 -11.20 9.36
N LYS A 127 16.55 -12.01 9.38
CA LYS A 127 16.17 -12.78 10.58
C LYS A 127 17.10 -13.96 10.84
N TYR A 128 17.50 -14.67 9.79
CA TYR A 128 18.27 -15.93 9.91
C TYR A 128 19.73 -15.84 9.49
N ASN A 129 20.22 -14.66 9.10
CA ASN A 129 21.63 -14.43 8.77
C ASN A 129 22.18 -13.25 9.58
N GLU A 130 22.78 -13.56 10.73
CA GLU A 130 23.32 -12.56 11.66
C GLU A 130 24.46 -11.74 11.04
N ALA A 131 25.32 -12.36 10.24
CA ALA A 131 26.39 -11.66 9.53
C ALA A 131 25.84 -10.64 8.50
N LEU A 132 24.74 -10.98 7.81
CA LEU A 132 24.05 -10.06 6.91
C LEU A 132 23.40 -8.91 7.69
N LEU A 133 22.75 -9.21 8.82
CA LEU A 133 22.15 -8.20 9.68
C LEU A 133 23.21 -7.22 10.20
N GLN A 134 24.37 -7.71 10.61
CA GLN A 134 25.49 -6.88 11.07
C GLN A 134 26.00 -5.94 9.98
N ARG A 135 26.27 -6.46 8.76
CA ARG A 135 26.66 -5.60 7.62
C ARG A 135 25.60 -4.57 7.27
N ALA A 136 24.33 -4.96 7.32
CA ALA A 136 23.20 -4.06 7.06
C ALA A 136 23.12 -2.94 8.10
N ARG A 137 23.33 -3.24 9.39
CA ARG A 137 23.41 -2.24 10.47
C ARG A 137 24.55 -1.26 10.24
N GLU A 138 25.75 -1.74 9.96
CA GLU A 138 26.92 -0.90 9.71
C GLU A 138 26.72 0.02 8.49
N ALA A 139 26.10 -0.50 7.42
CA ALA A 139 25.75 0.30 6.24
C ALA A 139 24.72 1.39 6.56
N VAL A 140 23.70 1.06 7.34
CA VAL A 140 22.69 2.02 7.82
C VAL A 140 23.32 3.10 8.69
N GLU A 141 24.14 2.71 9.67
CA GLU A 141 24.77 3.64 10.60
C GLU A 141 25.71 4.63 9.90
N ARG A 142 26.55 4.12 8.99
CA ARG A 142 27.43 4.95 8.15
C ARG A 142 26.63 5.96 7.33
N ARG A 143 25.55 5.52 6.67
CA ARG A 143 24.68 6.43 5.90
C ARG A 143 24.00 7.46 6.80
N LEU A 144 23.57 7.06 7.98
CA LEU A 144 22.95 7.96 8.95
C LEU A 144 23.91 9.07 9.38
N GLY A 145 25.18 8.73 9.67
CA GLY A 145 26.22 9.71 9.98
C GLY A 145 26.54 10.68 8.83
N GLU A 146 26.49 10.23 7.56
CA GLU A 146 26.58 11.13 6.40
C GLU A 146 25.41 12.11 6.33
N VAL A 147 24.18 11.64 6.56
CA VAL A 147 22.98 12.48 6.54
C VAL A 147 23.03 13.52 7.66
N GLU A 148 23.39 13.12 8.87
CA GLU A 148 23.50 14.03 10.03
C GLU A 148 24.54 15.13 9.81
N ARG A 149 25.71 14.79 9.26
CA ARG A 149 26.72 15.79 8.86
C ARG A 149 26.19 16.78 7.82
N ARG A 150 25.34 16.33 6.89
CA ARG A 150 24.71 17.21 5.89
C ARG A 150 23.61 18.10 6.50
N LEU A 151 22.98 17.67 7.58
CA LEU A 151 21.95 18.43 8.30
C LEU A 151 22.54 19.49 9.25
N ALA A 152 23.75 19.25 9.77
CA ALA A 152 24.45 20.17 10.65
C ALA A 152 24.61 21.58 10.01
N GLY A 153 24.32 22.63 10.78
CA GLY A 153 24.42 24.02 10.33
C GLY A 153 23.38 24.45 9.27
N ARG A 154 22.44 23.59 8.88
CA ARG A 154 21.41 23.92 7.88
C ARG A 154 20.16 24.52 8.51
N ARG A 155 19.53 25.47 7.80
CA ARG A 155 18.23 26.03 8.19
C ARG A 155 17.12 24.97 8.09
N ALA A 156 16.05 25.13 8.88
CA ALA A 156 14.96 24.16 8.97
C ALA A 156 14.33 23.77 7.61
N ARG A 157 14.18 24.71 6.67
CA ARG A 157 13.65 24.42 5.31
C ARG A 157 14.57 23.49 4.52
N GLN A 158 15.89 23.70 4.61
CA GLN A 158 16.89 22.87 3.94
C GLN A 158 16.93 21.47 4.57
N GLN A 159 16.89 21.39 5.90
CA GLN A 159 16.82 20.11 6.61
C GLN A 159 15.60 19.29 6.19
N ARG A 160 14.41 19.90 6.09
CA ARG A 160 13.20 19.20 5.62
C ARG A 160 13.36 18.64 4.21
N SER A 161 13.99 19.38 3.30
CA SER A 161 14.27 18.93 1.93
C SER A 161 15.22 17.73 1.91
N ILE A 162 16.32 17.80 2.68
CA ILE A 162 17.29 16.69 2.81
C ILE A 162 16.60 15.47 3.41
N ILE A 163 15.93 15.61 4.55
CA ILE A 163 15.22 14.51 5.21
C ILE A 163 14.22 13.87 4.25
N ARG A 164 13.40 14.66 3.54
CA ARG A 164 12.42 14.13 2.57
C ARG A 164 13.10 13.30 1.47
N ARG A 165 14.23 13.78 0.93
CA ARG A 165 14.98 13.04 -0.09
C ARG A 165 15.58 11.75 0.47
N GLU A 166 16.13 11.80 1.67
CA GLU A 166 16.85 10.69 2.32
C GLU A 166 15.94 9.68 3.03
N LYS A 167 14.69 10.04 3.34
CA LYS A 167 13.73 9.19 4.08
C LYS A 167 13.45 7.85 3.39
N GLY A 168 13.53 7.82 2.06
CA GLY A 168 13.39 6.58 1.26
C GLY A 168 14.60 5.65 1.27
N TRP A 169 15.76 6.11 1.78
CA TRP A 169 17.05 5.43 1.61
C TRP A 169 17.41 4.50 2.77
N PHE A 170 16.65 4.56 3.87
CA PHE A 170 16.85 3.72 5.05
C PHE A 170 16.77 2.21 4.72
N ALA A 171 15.68 1.78 4.09
CA ALA A 171 15.53 0.39 3.65
C ALA A 171 16.52 0.03 2.54
N GLN A 172 16.90 1.00 1.70
CA GLN A 172 17.76 0.77 0.55
C GLN A 172 19.17 0.30 0.92
N GLN A 173 19.73 0.73 2.06
CA GLN A 173 21.06 0.23 2.47
C GLN A 173 20.99 -1.27 2.78
N MET A 174 19.98 -1.70 3.53
CA MET A 174 19.76 -3.12 3.85
C MET A 174 19.45 -3.93 2.60
N GLU A 175 18.65 -3.37 1.70
CA GLU A 175 18.35 -4.00 0.40
C GLU A 175 19.61 -4.20 -0.45
N ARG A 176 20.55 -3.25 -0.47
CA ARG A 176 21.79 -3.37 -1.26
C ARG A 176 22.71 -4.48 -0.74
N GLU A 177 22.76 -4.67 0.57
CA GLU A 177 23.55 -5.73 1.19
C GLU A 177 23.01 -7.13 0.84
N PHE A 178 21.68 -7.27 0.72
CA PHE A 178 21.06 -8.55 0.42
C PHE A 178 20.81 -8.78 -1.07
N PHE A 179 20.10 -7.89 -1.74
CA PHE A 179 19.70 -8.08 -3.14
C PHE A 179 20.85 -7.86 -4.10
N GLY A 180 21.71 -6.87 -3.85
CA GLY A 180 22.83 -6.53 -4.72
C GLY A 180 23.04 -5.01 -4.81
N LYS A 181 24.27 -4.60 -5.11
CA LYS A 181 24.69 -3.19 -5.08
C LYS A 181 24.08 -2.33 -6.21
N ASN A 182 23.68 -2.96 -7.31
CA ASN A 182 23.14 -2.29 -8.50
C ASN A 182 22.11 -3.19 -9.19
N PRO A 183 21.32 -2.65 -10.14
CA PRO A 183 20.29 -3.44 -10.82
C PRO A 183 20.82 -4.72 -11.46
N ASN A 184 22.01 -4.71 -12.07
CA ASN A 184 22.60 -5.88 -12.72
C ASN A 184 22.87 -7.03 -11.73
N ARG A 185 23.19 -6.72 -10.48
CA ARG A 185 23.48 -7.69 -9.43
C ARG A 185 22.29 -7.97 -8.49
N ASP A 186 21.11 -7.42 -8.80
CA ASP A 186 19.92 -7.58 -7.96
C ASP A 186 19.31 -8.98 -8.12
N LEU A 187 19.22 -9.74 -7.02
CA LEU A 187 18.56 -11.06 -6.97
C LEU A 187 17.14 -11.05 -7.54
N MET A 188 16.41 -9.94 -7.41
CA MET A 188 15.06 -9.79 -7.96
C MET A 188 15.05 -9.77 -9.50
N ARG A 189 16.20 -9.76 -10.20
CA ARG A 189 16.26 -10.04 -11.65
C ARG A 189 15.84 -11.46 -11.98
N ALA A 190 16.12 -12.42 -11.09
CA ALA A 190 15.70 -13.80 -11.24
C ALA A 190 14.19 -14.00 -11.03
N VAL A 191 13.46 -12.95 -10.60
CA VAL A 191 12.03 -13.00 -10.30
C VAL A 191 11.26 -12.03 -11.19
N ARG A 192 10.55 -12.55 -12.19
CA ARG A 192 9.70 -11.75 -13.08
C ARG A 192 8.24 -11.91 -12.65
N VAL A 193 7.63 -10.80 -12.24
CA VAL A 193 6.24 -10.73 -11.78
C VAL A 193 5.47 -9.94 -12.83
N GLY A 194 4.52 -10.59 -13.50
CA GLY A 194 3.59 -9.91 -14.39
C GLY A 194 2.48 -9.21 -13.61
N ASP A 195 1.84 -8.22 -14.25
CA ASP A 195 0.61 -7.63 -13.74
C ASP A 195 -0.49 -8.69 -13.65
N THR A 196 -1.45 -8.48 -12.75
CA THR A 196 -2.63 -9.34 -12.73
C THR A 196 -3.49 -9.09 -13.96
N THR A 197 -4.28 -10.08 -14.35
CA THR A 197 -5.50 -9.81 -15.12
C THR A 197 -6.38 -8.85 -14.33
N PRO A 198 -7.31 -8.14 -14.98
CA PRO A 198 -8.28 -7.35 -14.25
C PRO A 198 -9.12 -8.23 -13.30
N PHE A 199 -9.46 -7.69 -12.14
CA PHE A 199 -10.31 -8.37 -11.17
C PHE A 199 -11.77 -8.37 -11.63
N GLU A 200 -12.43 -9.52 -11.47
CA GLU A 200 -13.86 -9.67 -11.70
C GLU A 200 -14.65 -9.04 -10.54
N GLY A 201 -15.85 -8.49 -10.82
CA GLY A 201 -16.73 -7.90 -9.79
C GLY A 201 -16.52 -6.41 -9.49
N GLY A 202 -15.46 -5.78 -10.02
CA GLY A 202 -15.25 -4.33 -9.91
C GLY A 202 -14.71 -3.88 -8.54
N LEU A 203 -14.86 -2.59 -8.26
CA LEU A 203 -14.36 -1.95 -7.04
C LEU A 203 -15.50 -1.60 -6.08
N GLU A 204 -15.15 -1.53 -4.79
CA GLU A 204 -15.98 -0.94 -3.75
C GLU A 204 -15.32 0.32 -3.20
N VAL A 205 -16.10 1.36 -2.94
CA VAL A 205 -15.63 2.58 -2.28
C VAL A 205 -15.91 2.44 -0.78
N GLY A 206 -14.84 2.30 -0.01
CA GLY A 206 -14.90 2.11 1.44
C GLY A 206 -14.31 3.29 2.21
N LEU A 207 -14.81 3.51 3.44
CA LEU A 207 -14.22 4.48 4.35
C LEU A 207 -13.05 3.85 5.10
N VAL A 208 -11.84 4.30 4.79
CA VAL A 208 -10.63 3.91 5.50
C VAL A 208 -10.42 4.88 6.66
N THR A 209 -10.36 4.34 7.87
CA THR A 209 -10.09 5.12 9.09
C THR A 209 -8.70 4.81 9.61
N THR A 210 -7.93 5.86 9.92
CA THR A 210 -6.68 5.70 10.67
C THR A 210 -6.99 5.64 12.15
N TYR A 211 -6.49 4.62 12.82
CA TYR A 211 -6.52 4.48 14.27
C TYR A 211 -5.15 4.82 14.83
N ASP A 212 -5.11 5.50 15.97
CA ASP A 212 -3.88 5.95 16.64
C ASP A 212 -3.87 5.45 18.09
N LEU A 213 -2.73 4.91 18.52
CA LEU A 213 -2.55 4.44 19.89
C LEU A 213 -2.38 5.65 20.82
N ARG A 214 -3.25 5.78 21.81
CA ARG A 214 -3.24 6.88 22.80
C ARG A 214 -2.70 6.42 24.17
N GLY A 215 -2.48 7.37 25.08
CA GLY A 215 -1.83 7.15 26.38
C GLY A 215 -2.47 6.08 27.28
N GLY A 216 -3.74 5.71 27.05
CA GLY A 216 -4.41 4.60 27.73
C GLY A 216 -4.20 3.22 27.08
N GLY A 217 -3.29 3.09 26.11
CA GLY A 217 -3.00 1.83 25.42
C GLY A 217 -4.09 1.39 24.42
N ARG A 218 -5.13 2.21 24.20
CA ARG A 218 -6.22 1.91 23.27
C ARG A 218 -6.01 2.59 21.92
N LEU A 219 -6.45 1.90 20.86
CA LEU A 219 -6.52 2.46 19.51
C LEU A 219 -7.82 3.25 19.35
N GLU A 220 -7.67 4.53 19.05
CA GLU A 220 -8.80 5.44 18.83
C GLU A 220 -8.87 5.89 17.38
N ALA A 221 -10.09 5.99 16.85
CA ALA A 221 -10.31 6.49 15.51
C ALA A 221 -9.89 7.96 15.39
N ARG A 222 -9.17 8.28 14.32
CA ARG A 222 -8.83 9.65 13.94
C ARG A 222 -9.84 10.12 12.90
N GLU A 223 -10.85 10.82 13.38
CA GLU A 223 -11.93 11.39 12.55
C GLU A 223 -11.39 12.29 11.43
N ASP A 224 -10.34 13.05 11.73
CA ASP A 224 -9.63 13.94 10.81
C ASP A 224 -8.81 13.19 9.72
N LEU A 225 -8.58 11.90 9.90
CA LEU A 225 -7.80 11.04 9.00
C LEU A 225 -8.64 9.92 8.36
N ARG A 226 -9.94 10.18 8.20
CA ARG A 226 -10.86 9.37 7.43
C ARG A 226 -10.78 9.72 5.95
N ILE A 227 -10.67 8.70 5.11
CA ILE A 227 -10.48 8.85 3.67
C ILE A 227 -11.31 7.79 2.96
N PHE A 228 -12.10 8.18 1.96
CA PHE A 228 -12.68 7.20 1.04
C PHE A 228 -11.62 6.72 0.07
N ALA A 229 -11.62 5.42 -0.21
CA ALA A 229 -10.75 4.83 -1.21
C ALA A 229 -11.52 3.76 -1.98
N GLU A 230 -11.20 3.63 -3.25
CA GLU A 230 -11.58 2.45 -4.02
C GLU A 230 -10.76 1.24 -3.58
N LEU A 231 -11.44 0.13 -3.36
CA LEU A 231 -10.90 -1.09 -2.79
C LEU A 231 -11.29 -2.27 -3.68
N LEU A 232 -10.33 -3.17 -3.89
CA LEU A 232 -10.65 -4.53 -4.29
C LEU A 232 -11.35 -5.22 -3.10
N PRO A 233 -12.57 -5.76 -3.30
CA PRO A 233 -13.31 -6.39 -2.21
C PRO A 233 -12.69 -7.73 -1.79
N THR A 234 -12.96 -8.15 -0.55
CA THR A 234 -12.61 -9.49 -0.08
C THR A 234 -13.25 -10.55 -0.96
N GLY A 235 -12.48 -11.58 -1.33
CA GLY A 235 -12.90 -12.66 -2.24
C GLY A 235 -12.73 -12.33 -3.72
N ALA A 236 -12.34 -11.11 -4.09
CA ALA A 236 -12.02 -10.78 -5.48
C ALA A 236 -10.82 -11.61 -5.95
N VAL A 237 -10.90 -12.09 -7.20
CA VAL A 237 -9.89 -12.96 -7.80
C VAL A 237 -9.38 -12.44 -9.13
N ALA A 238 -8.13 -12.78 -9.43
CA ALA A 238 -7.50 -12.54 -10.72
C ALA A 238 -6.42 -13.61 -10.99
N GLU A 239 -5.84 -13.59 -12.19
CA GLU A 239 -4.69 -14.43 -12.53
C GLU A 239 -3.43 -13.58 -12.69
N MET A 240 -2.26 -14.18 -12.49
CA MET A 240 -0.97 -13.55 -12.77
C MET A 240 0.08 -14.57 -13.20
N ARG A 241 1.18 -14.09 -13.79
CA ARG A 241 2.34 -14.91 -14.15
C ARG A 241 3.54 -14.57 -13.27
N LEU A 242 4.12 -15.60 -12.66
CA LEU A 242 5.40 -15.53 -11.95
C LEU A 242 6.42 -16.41 -12.68
N THR A 243 7.57 -15.85 -13.05
CA THR A 243 8.61 -16.58 -13.79
C THR A 243 9.95 -16.44 -13.08
N PHE A 244 10.68 -17.55 -12.98
CA PHE A 244 11.99 -17.60 -12.36
C PHE A 244 13.07 -17.82 -13.41
N ASP A 245 13.99 -16.89 -13.53
CA ASP A 245 15.10 -16.94 -14.49
C ASP A 245 16.34 -17.55 -13.83
N LYS A 246 16.33 -18.88 -13.68
CA LYS A 246 17.38 -19.59 -12.93
C LYS A 246 18.74 -19.59 -13.61
N LYS A 247 18.79 -19.38 -14.94
CA LYS A 247 20.07 -19.26 -15.66
C LYS A 247 20.92 -18.11 -15.15
N LEU A 248 20.32 -17.07 -14.54
CA LEU A 248 21.05 -15.95 -13.97
C LEU A 248 22.01 -16.36 -12.83
N PHE A 249 21.80 -17.52 -12.19
CA PHE A 249 22.71 -18.02 -11.15
C PHE A 249 24.00 -18.63 -11.72
N ASP A 250 24.00 -19.01 -13.00
CA ASP A 250 25.15 -19.61 -13.68
C ASP A 250 26.22 -18.57 -14.06
N TYR A 251 25.89 -17.27 -14.01
CA TYR A 251 26.76 -16.15 -14.39
C TYR A 251 27.45 -15.54 -13.15
N PRO A 252 28.74 -15.84 -12.90
CA PRO A 252 29.43 -15.38 -11.68
C PRO A 252 29.52 -13.86 -11.53
N GLU A 253 29.58 -13.13 -12.64
CA GLU A 253 29.67 -11.67 -12.69
C GLU A 253 28.44 -10.95 -12.09
N LEU A 254 27.31 -11.65 -12.00
CA LEU A 254 26.08 -11.16 -11.38
C LEU A 254 26.13 -11.24 -9.85
N GLY A 255 27.02 -12.06 -9.28
CA GLY A 255 27.17 -12.21 -7.83
C GLY A 255 25.92 -12.81 -7.14
N LEU A 256 25.19 -13.67 -7.85
CA LEU A 256 23.95 -14.28 -7.36
C LEU A 256 24.14 -15.70 -6.79
N LYS A 257 25.32 -16.31 -7.01
CA LYS A 257 25.64 -17.66 -6.55
C LYS A 257 25.39 -17.82 -5.04
N GLY A 258 24.73 -18.90 -4.64
CA GLY A 258 24.36 -19.19 -3.26
C GLY A 258 23.06 -18.51 -2.80
N LYS A 259 22.37 -17.77 -3.66
CA LYS A 259 21.06 -17.14 -3.38
C LYS A 259 19.88 -17.87 -4.05
N GLU A 260 20.12 -19.00 -4.69
CA GLU A 260 19.12 -19.84 -5.37
C GLU A 260 17.97 -20.20 -4.43
N VAL A 261 18.31 -20.51 -3.17
CA VAL A 261 17.35 -20.84 -2.11
C VAL A 261 16.26 -19.77 -1.92
N TYR A 262 16.58 -18.49 -2.11
CA TYR A 262 15.60 -17.40 -1.96
C TYR A 262 14.58 -17.35 -3.10
N VAL A 263 14.92 -17.92 -4.26
CA VAL A 263 14.02 -18.05 -5.40
C VAL A 263 13.27 -19.37 -5.33
N ASP A 264 13.96 -20.45 -4.98
CA ASP A 264 13.38 -21.80 -4.92
C ASP A 264 12.38 -21.95 -3.78
N ASP A 265 12.70 -21.43 -2.59
CA ASP A 265 11.83 -21.47 -1.42
C ASP A 265 10.96 -20.21 -1.27
N MET A 266 10.89 -19.34 -2.28
CA MET A 266 10.20 -18.05 -2.19
C MET A 266 8.80 -18.13 -1.55
N PRO A 267 7.89 -19.04 -1.95
CA PRO A 267 6.58 -19.15 -1.32
C PRO A 267 6.65 -19.39 0.20
N LYS A 268 7.56 -20.28 0.62
CA LYS A 268 7.79 -20.62 2.04
C LYS A 268 8.34 -19.41 2.80
N LEU A 269 9.30 -18.68 2.22
CA LEU A 269 9.88 -17.49 2.83
C LEU A 269 8.83 -16.36 2.93
N CYS A 270 8.00 -16.18 1.91
CA CYS A 270 6.88 -15.22 1.96
C CYS A 270 5.89 -15.57 3.08
N ASN A 271 5.54 -16.85 3.24
CA ASN A 271 4.66 -17.30 4.32
C ASN A 271 5.27 -17.15 5.70
N ALA A 272 6.58 -17.39 5.86
CA ALA A 272 7.27 -17.17 7.12
C ALA A 272 7.20 -15.69 7.55
N TRP A 273 7.39 -14.77 6.61
CA TRP A 273 7.19 -13.34 6.84
C TRP A 273 5.74 -12.99 7.16
N ALA A 274 4.79 -13.43 6.32
CA ALA A 274 3.38 -13.13 6.51
C ALA A 274 2.85 -13.63 7.85
N PHE A 275 3.33 -14.79 8.31
CA PHE A 275 2.97 -15.36 9.60
C PHE A 275 3.47 -14.49 10.76
N GLU A 276 4.73 -14.05 10.72
CA GLU A 276 5.29 -13.19 11.75
C GLU A 276 4.57 -11.83 11.78
N LEU A 277 4.37 -11.22 10.61
CA LEU A 277 3.65 -9.95 10.51
C LEU A 277 2.24 -10.08 11.09
N ALA A 278 1.50 -11.13 10.73
CA ALA A 278 0.17 -11.38 11.27
C ALA A 278 0.18 -11.57 12.80
N GLN A 279 1.20 -12.24 13.35
CA GLN A 279 1.34 -12.40 14.80
C GLN A 279 1.58 -11.07 15.52
N ARG A 280 2.42 -10.20 14.94
CA ARG A 280 2.70 -8.87 15.49
C ARG A 280 1.46 -7.98 15.43
N GLU A 281 0.76 -7.99 14.29
CA GLU A 281 -0.47 -7.24 14.09
C GLU A 281 -1.59 -7.71 15.03
N GLU A 282 -1.77 -9.02 15.21
CA GLU A 282 -2.73 -9.58 16.16
C GLU A 282 -2.45 -9.09 17.58
N LYS A 283 -1.20 -9.20 18.04
CA LYS A 283 -0.81 -8.75 19.40
C LYS A 283 -1.07 -7.25 19.57
N PHE A 284 -0.67 -6.44 18.58
CA PHE A 284 -0.84 -4.99 18.62
C PHE A 284 -2.32 -4.59 18.65
N LEU A 285 -3.14 -5.16 17.76
CA LEU A 285 -4.56 -4.84 17.65
C LEU A 285 -5.34 -5.31 18.88
N ARG A 286 -5.02 -6.51 19.41
CA ARG A 286 -5.66 -7.02 20.63
C ARG A 286 -5.34 -6.14 21.84
N GLY A 287 -4.08 -5.76 22.01
CA GLY A 287 -3.67 -4.81 23.06
C GLY A 287 -4.34 -3.44 22.90
N GLY A 288 -4.52 -2.99 21.66
CA GLY A 288 -5.23 -1.75 21.32
C GLY A 288 -6.76 -1.79 21.45
N GLY A 289 -7.36 -2.93 21.85
CA GLY A 289 -8.80 -3.08 21.99
C GLY A 289 -9.57 -3.31 20.68
N MET A 290 -8.88 -3.70 19.60
CA MET A 290 -9.46 -3.95 18.27
C MET A 290 -9.67 -5.46 18.03
N GLY A 291 -10.57 -6.06 18.82
CA GLY A 291 -10.76 -7.53 18.89
C GLY A 291 -11.06 -8.18 17.53
N GLU A 292 -12.03 -7.66 16.77
CA GLU A 292 -12.41 -8.20 15.45
C GLU A 292 -11.24 -8.20 14.46
N ALA A 293 -10.48 -7.11 14.40
CA ALA A 293 -9.30 -7.01 13.54
C ALA A 293 -8.18 -7.95 14.00
N ALA A 294 -8.00 -8.14 15.31
CA ALA A 294 -7.04 -9.09 15.85
C ALA A 294 -7.43 -10.55 15.54
N ASP A 295 -8.72 -10.86 15.61
CA ASP A 295 -9.25 -12.18 15.26
C ASP A 295 -9.07 -12.51 13.78
N PHE A 296 -9.22 -11.52 12.88
CA PHE A 296 -8.85 -11.69 11.47
C PHE A 296 -7.40 -12.16 11.31
N TYR A 297 -6.44 -11.56 12.01
CA TYR A 297 -5.03 -11.95 11.92
C TYR A 297 -4.76 -13.32 12.55
N ARG A 298 -5.44 -13.67 13.64
CA ARG A 298 -5.40 -15.03 14.21
C ARG A 298 -5.83 -16.06 13.17
N ASP A 299 -6.96 -15.82 12.51
CA ASP A 299 -7.50 -16.73 11.50
C ASP A 299 -6.60 -16.77 10.25
N LEU A 300 -6.00 -15.64 9.87
CA LEU A 300 -5.00 -15.56 8.80
C LEU A 300 -3.77 -16.42 9.09
N ARG A 301 -3.27 -16.44 10.34
CA ARG A 301 -2.18 -17.34 10.74
C ARG A 301 -2.54 -18.81 10.58
N GLY A 302 -3.78 -19.18 10.91
CA GLY A 302 -4.34 -20.50 10.65
C GLY A 302 -4.32 -20.84 9.16
N LYS A 303 -4.82 -19.92 8.32
CA LYS A 303 -4.80 -20.07 6.85
C LYS A 303 -3.39 -20.25 6.29
N ILE A 304 -2.42 -19.43 6.74
CA ILE A 304 -1.02 -19.51 6.28
C ILE A 304 -0.43 -20.91 6.54
N ARG A 305 -0.72 -21.51 7.70
CA ARG A 305 -0.24 -22.86 8.05
C ARG A 305 -0.88 -23.96 7.20
N ALA A 306 -2.12 -23.76 6.75
CA ALA A 306 -2.88 -24.71 5.95
C ALA A 306 -2.66 -24.54 4.43
N LEU A 307 -1.85 -23.58 4.00
CA LEU A 307 -1.62 -23.34 2.57
C LEU A 307 -0.93 -24.55 1.90
N PRO A 308 -1.36 -24.94 0.69
CA PRO A 308 -0.67 -25.97 -0.08
C PRO A 308 0.74 -25.51 -0.49
N LYS A 309 1.61 -26.48 -0.77
CA LYS A 309 2.98 -26.19 -1.26
C LYS A 309 2.92 -25.30 -2.50
N GLY A 310 3.66 -24.18 -2.45
CA GLY A 310 3.73 -23.20 -3.54
C GLY A 310 2.72 -22.06 -3.43
N ALA A 311 1.69 -22.15 -2.59
CA ALA A 311 0.81 -21.01 -2.30
C ALA A 311 1.40 -20.12 -1.20
N PHE A 312 1.17 -18.81 -1.30
CA PHE A 312 1.69 -17.85 -0.32
C PHE A 312 0.84 -16.59 -0.17
N ILE A 313 0.99 -15.91 0.97
CA ILE A 313 0.29 -14.67 1.32
C ILE A 313 1.25 -13.50 1.32
N LEU A 314 0.78 -12.34 0.84
CA LEU A 314 1.53 -11.08 0.83
C LEU A 314 0.68 -9.93 1.36
N PRO A 315 1.24 -9.02 2.18
CA PRO A 315 0.61 -7.74 2.47
C PRO A 315 0.76 -6.79 1.27
N LEU A 316 -0.35 -6.40 0.64
CA LEU A 316 -0.34 -5.56 -0.56
C LEU A 316 -0.96 -4.18 -0.33
N GLY A 317 -0.53 -3.22 -1.15
CA GLY A 317 -1.19 -1.92 -1.27
C GLY A 317 -0.89 -0.94 -0.14
N TRP A 318 -1.78 0.04 0.04
CA TRP A 318 -1.58 1.18 0.95
C TRP A 318 -1.82 0.84 2.43
N GLY A 319 -2.74 -0.08 2.72
CA GLY A 319 -3.24 -0.40 4.07
C GLY A 319 -2.20 -0.88 5.08
N PRO A 320 -1.37 -1.90 4.77
CA PRO A 320 -0.52 -2.62 5.75
C PRO A 320 0.52 -1.80 6.54
N GLY A 321 0.69 -0.50 6.25
CA GLY A 321 1.50 0.38 7.08
C GLY A 321 3.01 0.21 6.88
N TRP A 322 3.78 0.62 7.89
CA TRP A 322 5.25 0.71 7.81
C TRP A 322 5.93 -0.64 8.02
N GLU A 323 5.53 -1.43 9.04
CA GLU A 323 6.14 -2.75 9.33
C GLU A 323 5.95 -3.74 8.18
N ALA A 324 4.85 -3.65 7.43
CA ALA A 324 4.64 -4.51 6.26
C ALA A 324 5.49 -4.11 5.03
N LYS A 325 6.09 -2.91 5.03
CA LYS A 325 6.77 -2.31 3.87
C LYS A 325 8.25 -2.05 4.09
N THR A 326 8.72 -2.26 5.30
CA THR A 326 10.11 -2.07 5.70
C THR A 326 10.56 -3.28 6.52
N VAL A 327 11.83 -3.28 6.88
CA VAL A 327 12.44 -4.28 7.76
C VAL A 327 13.13 -3.60 8.95
N GLY A 328 12.69 -2.39 9.30
CA GLY A 328 13.37 -1.57 10.30
C GLY A 328 13.19 -2.08 11.73
N GLU A 329 12.18 -2.91 11.97
CA GLU A 329 12.04 -3.67 13.20
C GLU A 329 13.20 -4.65 13.43
N ARG A 330 13.84 -5.18 12.37
CA ARG A 330 15.07 -5.97 12.51
C ARG A 330 16.24 -5.14 13.04
N ILE A 331 16.33 -3.87 12.65
CA ILE A 331 17.31 -2.95 13.22
C ILE A 331 16.96 -2.63 14.67
N ARG A 332 15.69 -2.34 14.97
CA ARG A 332 15.22 -2.09 16.35
C ARG A 332 15.55 -3.25 17.29
N GLU A 333 15.30 -4.48 16.85
CA GLU A 333 15.55 -5.69 17.65
C GLU A 333 17.04 -5.94 17.90
N ALA A 334 17.91 -5.52 16.99
CA ALA A 334 19.35 -5.69 17.12
C ALA A 334 20.06 -4.48 17.76
N ASP A 335 19.48 -3.29 17.64
CA ASP A 335 20.05 -2.01 18.05
C ASP A 335 18.97 -0.94 18.24
N GLU A 336 18.44 -0.87 19.46
CA GLU A 336 17.42 0.11 19.80
C GLU A 336 17.95 1.55 19.72
N GLY A 337 19.22 1.77 20.06
CA GLY A 337 19.87 3.08 20.01
C GLY A 337 20.00 3.62 18.58
N LEU A 338 20.47 2.77 17.65
CA LEU A 338 20.51 3.10 16.23
C LEU A 338 19.10 3.38 15.70
N PHE A 339 18.11 2.56 16.06
CA PHE A 339 16.72 2.79 15.65
C PHE A 339 16.14 4.11 16.19
N ALA A 340 16.41 4.45 17.45
CA ALA A 340 16.02 5.73 18.03
C ALA A 340 16.67 6.91 17.30
N ARG A 341 17.96 6.80 16.94
CA ARG A 341 18.68 7.80 16.15
C ARG A 341 18.07 7.95 14.75
N ILE A 342 17.73 6.85 14.07
CA ILE A 342 17.01 6.86 12.78
C ILE A 342 15.69 7.62 12.92
N ARG A 343 14.89 7.31 13.95
CA ARG A 343 13.60 7.97 14.18
C ARG A 343 13.76 9.47 14.38
N ARG A 344 14.74 9.89 15.18
CA ARG A 344 15.05 11.31 15.42
C ARG A 344 15.48 12.02 14.14
N THR A 345 16.46 11.47 13.43
CA THR A 345 17.03 12.08 12.22
C THR A 345 16.00 12.20 11.09
N PHE A 346 15.18 11.17 10.87
CA PHE A 346 14.15 11.19 9.81
C PHE A 346 12.76 11.63 10.26
N ARG A 347 12.61 12.06 11.52
CA ARG A 347 11.34 12.50 12.13
C ARG A 347 10.23 11.45 11.94
N LEU A 348 10.52 10.21 12.33
CA LEU A 348 9.60 9.07 12.22
C LEU A 348 8.82 8.88 13.53
N GLY A 349 7.50 9.09 13.44
CA GLY A 349 6.63 9.09 14.60
C GLY A 349 6.78 10.36 15.44
N SER A 350 6.07 10.39 16.57
CA SER A 350 6.19 11.47 17.54
C SER A 350 7.46 11.27 18.39
N GLU A 351 8.13 12.38 18.71
CA GLU A 351 9.28 12.38 19.63
C GLU A 351 8.84 11.96 21.03
N GLY A 352 9.68 11.21 21.74
CA GLY A 352 9.37 10.69 23.09
C GLY A 352 8.36 9.55 23.16
N VAL A 353 7.75 9.13 22.03
CA VAL A 353 6.84 7.97 21.99
C VAL A 353 7.61 6.71 21.63
N GLU A 354 7.74 5.76 22.55
CA GLU A 354 8.47 4.50 22.29
C GLU A 354 7.81 3.66 21.20
N VAL A 355 6.48 3.54 21.23
CA VAL A 355 5.73 2.72 20.28
C VAL A 355 5.79 3.30 18.86
N PHE A 356 6.31 2.50 17.92
CA PHE A 356 6.33 2.83 16.50
C PHE A 356 6.26 1.57 15.63
N PRO A 357 5.44 1.57 14.55
CA PRO A 357 4.41 2.55 14.23
C PRO A 357 3.20 2.42 15.15
N LYS A 358 2.67 3.54 15.62
CA LYS A 358 1.52 3.60 16.54
C LYS A 358 0.14 3.62 15.85
N THR A 359 0.11 3.74 14.53
CA THR A 359 -1.14 3.86 13.76
C THR A 359 -1.44 2.61 12.95
N ARG A 360 -2.73 2.36 12.72
CA ARG A 360 -3.24 1.32 11.81
C ARG A 360 -4.35 1.88 10.94
N ARG A 361 -4.48 1.39 9.71
CA ARG A 361 -5.57 1.77 8.80
C ARG A 361 -6.50 0.58 8.66
N LEU A 362 -7.77 0.80 8.96
CA LEU A 362 -8.79 -0.24 8.88
C LEU A 362 -9.97 0.28 8.06
N VAL A 363 -10.57 -0.62 7.31
CA VAL A 363 -11.84 -0.38 6.62
C VAL A 363 -12.93 -0.91 7.53
N ARG A 364 -13.88 -0.06 7.91
CA ARG A 364 -15.12 -0.54 8.53
C ARG A 364 -16.08 -0.87 7.40
N LYS A 365 -16.52 -2.12 7.33
CA LYS A 365 -17.70 -2.46 6.51
C LYS A 365 -18.89 -1.79 7.18
N TRP A 366 -19.62 -0.99 6.41
CA TRP A 366 -20.90 -0.47 6.86
C TRP A 366 -21.92 -1.60 6.75
N PRO A 367 -22.84 -1.73 7.73
CA PRO A 367 -23.94 -2.69 7.64
C PRO A 367 -24.82 -2.42 6.42
#